data_AF-A0A8J4AIF7-F1
#
_entry.id   AF-A0A8J4AIF7-F1
#
_cell.length_a   1.000
_cell.length_b   1.000
_cell.length_c   1.000
_cell.angle_alpha   90.00
_cell.angle_beta   90.00
_cell.angle_gamma   90.00
#
_symmetry.space_group_name_H-M   'P 1'
#
loop_
_entity.id
_entity.type
_entity.pdbx_description
1 polymer ?
#
loop_
_entity_poly.entity_id
_entity_poly.type
_entity_poly.pdbx_seq_one_letter_code
_entity_poly.pdbx_strand_id
1 'polypeptide(L)'
;MTGAIGSDDAVRALDARLRAHASAADEVHDPIEYPTAPVANPQFAAAVRAVARLERSTIPRLRRMLVSPTHLDARLTAFFSTWAYERYWIADRLDQLGAAHAGDGTAGIPADGAEPPVDRAALRRDRRERVWLLGTAIATNLVGPPMVAVHVLQCLVDEWVLDEVYAALTAEVPDDRSAEVVADIRRVKAEHAEILRLAFALRLPERGNGRRLVALALRRIGWPADAGLGAAHLRALRRLVRGDPGSLSRITERINALGLGGYRVALLAPRRSTVLRIRRVK
;
A
#
# COMPACT_ATOMS: atom_id res chain seq x y z
N MET A 1 13.98 27.14 -2.00
CA MET A 1 15.23 26.96 -1.24
C MET A 1 15.01 25.87 -0.21
N THR A 2 15.27 24.62 -0.55
CA THR A 2 15.24 23.48 0.38
C THR A 2 16.70 23.14 0.68
N GLY A 3 17.13 23.50 1.89
CA GLY A 3 18.49 23.20 2.36
C GLY A 3 18.73 21.69 2.25
N ALA A 4 19.88 21.32 1.69
CA ALA A 4 20.32 19.93 1.66
C ALA A 4 20.50 19.47 3.10
N ILE A 5 19.51 18.72 3.60
CA ILE A 5 19.57 18.04 4.90
C ILE A 5 20.77 17.08 4.82
N GLY A 6 21.77 17.26 5.70
CA GLY A 6 22.92 16.36 5.76
C GLY A 6 22.47 14.93 6.07
N SER A 7 23.23 13.93 5.64
CA SER A 7 22.89 12.50 5.87
C SER A 7 22.54 12.22 7.33
N ASP A 8 23.26 12.83 8.28
CA ASP A 8 23.02 12.68 9.71
C ASP A 8 21.69 13.32 10.18
N ASP A 9 21.31 14.46 9.61
CA ASP A 9 20.02 15.10 9.92
C ASP A 9 18.87 14.25 9.36
N ALA A 10 19.03 13.66 8.18
CA ALA A 10 18.03 12.79 7.57
C ALA A 10 17.86 11.49 8.36
N VAL A 11 18.95 10.91 8.90
CA VAL A 11 18.90 9.77 9.81
C VAL A 11 18.19 10.14 11.11
N ARG A 12 18.55 11.28 11.73
CA ARG A 12 17.86 11.76 12.95
C ARG A 12 16.37 11.99 12.73
N ALA A 13 15.99 12.57 11.59
CA ALA A 13 14.59 12.80 11.23
C ALA A 13 13.82 11.48 11.08
N LEU A 14 14.41 10.48 10.43
CA LEU A 14 13.83 9.14 10.35
C LEU A 14 13.69 8.50 11.73
N ASP A 15 14.74 8.56 12.56
CA ASP A 15 14.75 7.93 13.90
C ASP A 15 13.77 8.59 14.88
N ALA A 16 13.58 9.91 14.78
CA ALA A 16 12.56 10.62 15.55
C ALA A 16 11.15 10.15 15.16
N ARG A 17 10.86 10.06 13.87
CA ARG A 17 9.57 9.59 13.37
C ARG A 17 9.29 8.13 13.68
N LEU A 18 10.28 7.25 13.52
CA LEU A 18 10.12 5.82 13.85
C LEU A 18 9.76 5.62 15.31
N ARG A 19 10.37 6.40 16.22
CA ARG A 19 10.02 6.36 17.65
C ARG A 19 8.60 6.86 17.89
N ALA A 20 8.24 8.02 17.33
CA ALA A 20 6.89 8.58 17.46
C ALA A 20 5.83 7.60 16.92
N HIS A 21 6.10 7.00 15.77
CA HIS A 21 5.25 6.01 15.12
C HIS A 21 5.05 4.75 15.97
N ALA A 22 6.14 4.19 16.50
CA ALA A 22 6.06 3.02 17.36
C ALA A 22 5.26 3.29 18.65
N SER A 23 5.29 4.52 19.18
CA SER A 23 4.53 4.91 20.37
C SER A 23 3.06 5.20 20.11
N ALA A 24 2.66 5.52 18.88
CA ALA A 24 1.28 5.90 18.52
C ALA A 24 0.43 4.73 17.98
N ALA A 25 1.03 3.58 17.73
CA ALA A 25 0.39 2.48 16.99
C ALA A 25 -0.83 1.85 17.72
N ASP A 26 -0.97 2.05 19.02
CA ASP A 26 -2.05 1.46 19.84
C ASP A 26 -3.44 2.06 19.52
N GLU A 27 -3.51 3.26 18.93
CA GLU A 27 -4.76 4.01 18.70
C GLU A 27 -5.62 3.47 17.54
N VAL A 28 -5.11 2.53 16.74
CA VAL A 28 -5.76 2.10 15.49
C VAL A 28 -6.76 0.95 15.70
N HIS A 29 -6.76 0.28 16.85
CA HIS A 29 -7.54 -0.96 17.07
C HIS A 29 -8.97 -0.75 17.59
N ASP A 30 -9.35 0.48 17.95
CA ASP A 30 -10.64 0.74 18.59
C ASP A 30 -11.83 0.39 17.67
N PRO A 31 -12.84 -0.36 18.17
CA PRO A 31 -14.05 -0.68 17.41
C PRO A 31 -14.78 0.57 16.94
N ILE A 32 -15.44 0.48 15.78
CA ILE A 32 -16.28 1.58 15.29
C ILE A 32 -17.64 1.51 15.98
N GLU A 33 -17.87 2.42 16.92
CA GLU A 33 -19.18 2.65 17.51
C GLU A 33 -19.95 3.71 16.71
N TYR A 34 -21.20 3.37 16.38
CA TYR A 34 -22.16 4.29 15.78
C TYR A 34 -23.25 4.64 16.79
N PRO A 35 -23.53 5.94 17.02
CA PRO A 35 -24.62 6.37 17.91
C PRO A 35 -26.00 5.89 17.44
N THR A 36 -26.18 5.74 16.13
CA THR A 36 -27.40 5.26 15.46
C THR A 36 -27.04 4.38 14.27
N ALA A 37 -27.93 3.48 13.86
CA ALA A 37 -27.71 2.62 12.71
C ALA A 37 -27.33 3.44 11.45
N PRO A 38 -26.18 3.16 10.80
CA PRO A 38 -25.76 3.90 9.61
C PRO A 38 -26.65 3.63 8.41
N VAL A 39 -26.76 4.61 7.53
CA VAL A 39 -27.55 4.50 6.30
C VAL A 39 -26.90 3.49 5.35
N ALA A 40 -27.68 2.55 4.81
CA ALA A 40 -27.17 1.59 3.83
C ALA A 40 -26.67 2.30 2.56
N ASN A 41 -25.43 2.01 2.18
CA ASN A 41 -24.80 2.47 0.94
C ASN A 41 -23.95 1.33 0.35
N PRO A 42 -24.55 0.46 -0.49
CA PRO A 42 -23.86 -0.71 -1.05
C PRO A 42 -22.65 -0.37 -1.93
N GLN A 43 -22.67 0.78 -2.60
CA GLN A 43 -21.55 1.23 -3.44
C GLN A 43 -20.34 1.61 -2.59
N PHE A 44 -20.57 2.38 -1.52
CA PHE A 44 -19.55 2.71 -0.53
C PHE A 44 -19.04 1.45 0.17
N ALA A 45 -19.94 0.59 0.65
CA ALA A 45 -19.59 -0.69 1.27
C ALA A 45 -18.69 -1.56 0.37
N ALA A 46 -19.01 -1.69 -0.92
CA ALA A 46 -18.17 -2.43 -1.87
C ALA A 46 -16.81 -1.78 -2.12
N ALA A 47 -16.74 -0.44 -2.12
CA ALA A 47 -15.50 0.30 -2.24
C ALA A 47 -14.60 0.10 -1.03
N VAL A 48 -15.15 0.29 0.18
CA VAL A 48 -14.48 0.08 1.46
C VAL A 48 -13.92 -1.34 1.58
N ARG A 49 -14.72 -2.37 1.30
CA ARG A 49 -14.26 -3.78 1.33
C ARG A 49 -13.12 -4.05 0.33
N ALA A 50 -13.17 -3.41 -0.84
CA ALA A 50 -12.07 -3.53 -1.80
C ALA A 50 -10.77 -2.92 -1.26
N VAL A 51 -10.85 -1.79 -0.54
CA VAL A 51 -9.71 -1.16 0.14
C VAL A 51 -9.25 -2.00 1.33
N ALA A 52 -10.15 -2.52 2.15
CA ALA A 52 -9.82 -3.44 3.25
C ALA A 52 -8.99 -4.62 2.77
N ARG A 53 -9.37 -5.22 1.64
CA ARG A 53 -8.61 -6.34 1.06
C ARG A 53 -7.21 -5.92 0.56
N LEU A 54 -7.04 -4.69 0.09
CA LEU A 54 -5.71 -4.16 -0.25
C LEU A 54 -4.84 -4.02 1.00
N GLU A 55 -5.39 -3.47 2.07
CA GLU A 55 -4.71 -3.33 3.37
C GLU A 55 -4.23 -4.69 3.88
N ARG A 56 -5.09 -5.74 3.82
CA ARG A 56 -4.72 -7.12 4.19
C ARG A 56 -3.64 -7.74 3.28
N SER A 57 -3.54 -7.30 2.03
CA SER A 57 -2.56 -7.84 1.07
C SER A 57 -1.10 -7.47 1.34
N THR A 58 -0.87 -6.64 2.36
CA THR A 58 0.47 -6.26 2.80
C THR A 58 1.24 -7.42 3.45
N ILE A 59 0.58 -8.31 4.19
CA ILE A 59 1.26 -9.39 4.93
C ILE A 59 2.04 -10.36 4.00
N PRO A 60 1.46 -10.88 2.90
CA PRO A 60 2.22 -11.69 1.94
C PRO A 60 3.43 -10.96 1.34
N ARG A 61 3.34 -9.64 1.17
CA ARG A 61 4.44 -8.82 0.64
C ARG A 61 5.61 -8.75 1.62
N LEU A 62 5.33 -8.55 2.91
CA LEU A 62 6.36 -8.49 3.95
C LEU A 62 7.14 -9.79 4.06
N ARG A 63 6.48 -10.95 3.92
CA ARG A 63 7.17 -12.25 3.87
C ARG A 63 8.26 -12.29 2.79
N ARG A 64 8.04 -11.66 1.64
CA ARG A 64 9.04 -11.59 0.56
C ARG A 64 10.21 -10.67 0.91
N MET A 65 9.96 -9.61 1.67
CA MET A 65 11.02 -8.71 2.15
C MET A 65 11.89 -9.36 3.22
N LEU A 66 11.31 -10.20 4.08
CA LEU A 66 12.02 -10.87 5.16
C LEU A 66 13.07 -11.88 4.67
N VAL A 67 12.88 -12.48 3.50
CA VAL A 67 13.87 -13.40 2.89
C VAL A 67 14.92 -12.69 2.03
N SER A 68 15.00 -11.36 2.11
CA SER A 68 15.92 -10.51 1.35
C SER A 68 16.79 -9.68 2.30
N PRO A 69 17.88 -9.02 1.85
CA PRO A 69 18.72 -8.18 2.71
C PRO A 69 17.97 -7.09 3.50
N THR A 70 16.73 -6.76 3.13
CA THR A 70 15.88 -5.82 3.89
C THR A 70 15.70 -6.21 5.36
N HIS A 71 15.69 -7.51 5.71
CA HIS A 71 15.57 -7.92 7.12
C HIS A 71 16.78 -7.54 7.98
N LEU A 72 17.94 -7.28 7.38
CA LEU A 72 19.17 -6.87 8.08
C LEU A 72 19.13 -5.38 8.47
N ASP A 73 18.18 -4.61 7.96
CA ASP A 73 18.00 -3.21 8.29
C ASP A 73 17.09 -3.05 9.50
N ALA A 74 17.67 -2.89 10.68
CA ALA A 74 16.93 -2.84 11.95
C ALA A 74 15.83 -1.75 11.97
N ARG A 75 16.05 -0.60 11.33
CA ARG A 75 15.06 0.49 11.26
C ARG A 75 13.85 0.08 10.43
N LEU A 76 14.09 -0.57 9.28
CA LEU A 76 13.00 -1.07 8.44
C LEU A 76 12.29 -2.25 9.08
N THR A 77 13.01 -3.14 9.76
CA THR A 77 12.40 -4.26 10.47
C THR A 77 11.47 -3.77 11.59
N ALA A 78 11.91 -2.77 12.37
CA ALA A 78 11.07 -2.13 13.38
C ALA A 78 9.83 -1.47 12.74
N PHE A 79 10.04 -0.63 11.72
CA PHE A 79 8.94 0.00 10.98
C PHE A 79 7.94 -1.01 10.42
N PHE A 80 8.41 -2.02 9.68
CA PHE A 80 7.54 -2.98 9.02
C PHE A 80 6.75 -3.85 10.00
N SER A 81 7.25 -4.03 11.22
CA SER A 81 6.53 -4.75 12.27
C SER A 81 5.31 -3.94 12.75
N THR A 82 5.53 -2.67 13.11
CA THR A 82 4.44 -1.75 13.49
C THR A 82 3.48 -1.49 12.33
N TRP A 83 4.02 -1.22 11.14
CA TRP A 83 3.23 -1.01 9.93
C TRP A 83 2.33 -2.21 9.63
N ALA A 84 2.82 -3.45 9.73
CA ALA A 84 2.00 -4.64 9.51
C ALA A 84 0.83 -4.72 10.48
N TYR A 85 1.07 -4.42 11.76
CA TYR A 85 0.06 -4.39 12.81
C TYR A 85 -1.02 -3.35 12.50
N GLU A 86 -0.64 -2.11 12.17
CA GLU A 86 -1.61 -1.07 11.85
C GLU A 86 -2.39 -1.39 10.56
N ARG A 87 -1.74 -1.93 9.52
CA ARG A 87 -2.46 -2.31 8.29
C ARG A 87 -3.47 -3.42 8.52
N TYR A 88 -3.19 -4.32 9.45
CA TYR A 88 -4.17 -5.33 9.87
C TYR A 88 -5.40 -4.67 10.51
N TRP A 89 -5.21 -3.76 11.46
CA TRP A 89 -6.32 -3.08 12.15
C TRP A 89 -7.07 -2.09 11.27
N ILE A 90 -6.38 -1.38 10.37
CA ILE A 90 -7.01 -0.55 9.35
C ILE A 90 -7.93 -1.41 8.47
N ALA A 91 -7.45 -2.58 8.03
CA ALA A 91 -8.30 -3.47 7.25
C ALA A 91 -9.52 -3.93 8.03
N ASP A 92 -9.36 -4.23 9.31
CA ASP A 92 -10.45 -4.64 10.17
C ASP A 92 -11.50 -3.55 10.34
N ARG A 93 -11.07 -2.31 10.62
CA ARG A 93 -11.96 -1.15 10.71
C ARG A 93 -12.67 -0.86 9.41
N LEU A 94 -12.00 -1.01 8.27
CA LEU A 94 -12.65 -0.89 6.97
C LEU A 94 -13.69 -2.01 6.77
N ASP A 95 -13.42 -3.24 7.19
CA ASP A 95 -14.43 -4.30 7.09
C ASP A 95 -15.65 -4.03 8.01
N GLN A 96 -15.44 -3.48 9.21
CA GLN A 96 -16.52 -3.02 10.09
C GLN A 96 -17.34 -1.89 9.42
N LEU A 97 -16.68 -0.88 8.88
CA LEU A 97 -17.30 0.22 8.13
C LEU A 97 -18.09 -0.29 6.93
N GLY A 98 -17.50 -1.19 6.15
CA GLY A 98 -18.13 -1.81 4.99
C GLY A 98 -19.27 -2.75 5.35
N ALA A 99 -19.32 -3.31 6.57
CA ALA A 99 -20.45 -4.09 7.07
C ALA A 99 -21.60 -3.18 7.49
N ALA A 100 -21.31 -2.10 8.20
CA ALA A 100 -22.31 -1.15 8.67
C ALA A 100 -23.14 -0.53 7.54
N HIS A 101 -22.53 -0.26 6.39
CA HIS A 101 -23.22 0.32 5.22
C HIS A 101 -23.77 -0.70 4.23
N ALA A 102 -23.65 -2.00 4.48
CA ALA A 102 -24.09 -3.01 3.53
C ALA A 102 -25.62 -3.23 3.53
N GLY A 103 -26.30 -2.86 4.63
CA GLY A 103 -27.75 -3.00 4.86
C GLY A 103 -28.19 -4.40 5.32
N ASP A 104 -29.43 -4.51 5.80
CA ASP A 104 -30.04 -5.68 6.48
C ASP A 104 -30.10 -6.98 5.65
N GLY A 105 -29.71 -6.95 4.38
CA GLY A 105 -29.58 -8.14 3.52
C GLY A 105 -28.18 -8.75 3.46
N THR A 106 -27.19 -8.15 4.13
CA THR A 106 -25.77 -8.58 4.08
C THR A 106 -25.03 -8.47 5.42
N ALA A 107 -25.76 -8.14 6.50
CA ALA A 107 -25.32 -8.30 7.87
C ALA A 107 -25.18 -9.81 8.16
N GLY A 108 -24.03 -10.39 7.80
CA GLY A 108 -23.76 -11.81 7.96
C GLY A 108 -23.25 -12.54 6.72
N ILE A 109 -22.62 -11.86 5.74
CA ILE A 109 -21.60 -12.57 4.97
C ILE A 109 -20.35 -12.57 5.86
N PRO A 110 -19.99 -13.69 6.53
CA PRO A 110 -18.73 -13.76 7.24
C PRO A 110 -17.59 -13.34 6.31
N ALA A 111 -16.65 -12.58 6.84
CA ALA A 111 -15.35 -12.40 6.21
C ALA A 111 -14.80 -13.81 5.87
N ASP A 112 -14.80 -14.16 4.58
CA ASP A 112 -14.29 -15.42 4.02
C ASP A 112 -14.51 -16.69 4.89
N GLY A 113 -15.76 -17.12 5.06
CA GLY A 113 -16.09 -18.43 5.66
C GLY A 113 -16.30 -19.57 4.65
N ALA A 114 -16.40 -19.27 3.36
CA ALA A 114 -16.34 -20.27 2.31
C ALA A 114 -14.89 -20.33 1.82
N GLU A 115 -14.18 -21.42 2.10
CA GLU A 115 -12.94 -21.72 1.39
C GLU A 115 -13.22 -21.56 -0.10
N PRO A 116 -12.59 -20.59 -0.80
CA PRO A 116 -12.73 -20.51 -2.24
C PRO A 116 -12.28 -21.87 -2.79
N PRO A 117 -13.02 -22.46 -3.76
CA PRO A 117 -12.64 -23.75 -4.32
C PRO A 117 -11.18 -23.67 -4.71
N VAL A 118 -10.39 -24.62 -4.20
CA VAL A 118 -8.92 -24.69 -4.32
C VAL A 118 -8.48 -24.11 -5.66
N ASP A 119 -8.09 -22.83 -5.65
CA ASP A 119 -7.73 -22.15 -6.88
C ASP A 119 -6.37 -22.72 -7.28
N ARG A 120 -6.41 -23.71 -8.17
CA ARG A 120 -5.21 -24.36 -8.71
C ARG A 120 -4.29 -23.33 -9.35
N ALA A 121 -4.79 -22.17 -9.80
CA ALA A 121 -3.97 -21.06 -10.25
C ALA A 121 -3.33 -20.31 -9.07
N ALA A 122 -4.01 -20.11 -7.94
CA ALA A 122 -3.43 -19.58 -6.71
C ALA A 122 -2.36 -20.51 -6.11
N LEU A 123 -2.59 -21.82 -6.07
CA LEU A 123 -1.59 -22.81 -5.64
C LEU A 123 -0.38 -22.89 -6.59
N ARG A 124 -0.62 -22.79 -7.90
CA ARG A 124 0.47 -22.67 -8.88
C ARG A 124 1.20 -21.33 -8.75
N ARG A 125 0.50 -20.26 -8.37
CA ARG A 125 1.07 -18.94 -8.06
C ARG A 125 1.93 -19.02 -6.79
N ASP A 126 1.45 -19.62 -5.71
CA ASP A 126 2.19 -19.84 -4.46
C ASP A 126 3.41 -20.77 -4.67
N ARG A 127 3.29 -21.84 -5.46
CA ARG A 127 4.45 -22.68 -5.83
C ARG A 127 5.47 -21.94 -6.69
N ARG A 128 5.02 -21.21 -7.73
CA ARG A 128 5.90 -20.36 -8.54
C ARG A 128 6.53 -19.26 -7.70
N GLU A 129 5.80 -18.73 -6.72
CA GLU A 129 6.25 -17.71 -5.78
C GLU A 129 7.30 -18.27 -4.83
N ARG A 130 7.13 -19.47 -4.26
CA ARG A 130 8.16 -20.14 -3.44
C ARG A 130 9.45 -20.41 -4.22
N VAL A 131 9.33 -20.88 -5.47
CA VAL A 131 10.49 -21.14 -6.35
C VAL A 131 11.16 -19.83 -6.78
N TRP A 132 10.36 -18.81 -7.10
CA TRP A 132 10.85 -17.46 -7.40
C TRP A 132 11.51 -16.81 -6.19
N LEU A 133 10.98 -16.99 -4.97
CA LEU A 133 11.56 -16.48 -3.73
C LEU A 133 12.90 -17.11 -3.43
N LEU A 134 13.08 -18.41 -3.71
CA LEU A 134 14.37 -19.09 -3.53
C LEU A 134 15.42 -18.62 -4.57
N GLY A 135 15.01 -18.49 -5.84
CA GLY A 135 15.89 -17.94 -6.88
C GLY A 135 16.20 -16.46 -6.71
N THR A 136 15.24 -15.70 -6.16
CA THR A 136 15.39 -14.26 -5.89
C THR A 136 16.23 -14.05 -4.65
N ALA A 137 16.09 -14.82 -3.57
CA ALA A 137 16.93 -14.71 -2.37
C ALA A 137 18.43 -14.85 -2.70
N ILE A 138 18.78 -15.78 -3.60
CA ILE A 138 20.16 -15.96 -4.10
C ILE A 138 20.59 -14.76 -4.96
N ALA A 139 19.74 -14.30 -5.87
CA ALA A 139 20.03 -13.13 -6.70
C ALA A 139 20.06 -11.80 -5.91
N THR A 140 19.26 -11.64 -4.85
CA THR A 140 19.17 -10.44 -4.03
C THR A 140 20.25 -10.36 -2.96
N ASN A 141 20.70 -11.50 -2.42
CA ASN A 141 21.91 -11.54 -1.61
C ASN A 141 23.15 -11.14 -2.41
N LEU A 142 23.15 -11.39 -3.73
CA LEU A 142 24.21 -10.95 -4.65
C LEU A 142 24.09 -9.48 -5.09
N VAL A 143 22.89 -8.87 -4.98
CA VAL A 143 22.60 -7.48 -5.44
C VAL A 143 22.82 -6.42 -4.35
N GLY A 144 22.81 -6.81 -3.07
CA GLY A 144 23.26 -5.95 -1.96
C GLY A 144 22.31 -4.79 -1.59
N PRO A 145 22.84 -3.72 -0.94
CA PRO A 145 22.07 -2.59 -0.38
C PRO A 145 21.04 -1.91 -1.31
N PRO A 146 21.25 -1.78 -2.64
CA PRO A 146 20.26 -1.18 -3.53
C PRO A 146 18.91 -1.92 -3.58
N MET A 147 18.87 -3.21 -3.22
CA MET A 147 17.61 -3.95 -3.15
C MET A 147 16.69 -3.44 -2.04
N VAL A 148 17.27 -2.95 -0.94
CA VAL A 148 16.48 -2.35 0.14
C VAL A 148 15.74 -1.12 -0.37
N ALA A 149 16.41 -0.26 -1.14
CA ALA A 149 15.77 0.89 -1.78
C ALA A 149 14.65 0.48 -2.76
N VAL A 150 14.81 -0.63 -3.48
CA VAL A 150 13.75 -1.16 -4.37
C VAL A 150 12.51 -1.56 -3.56
N HIS A 151 12.68 -2.28 -2.45
CA HIS A 151 11.58 -2.70 -1.60
C HIS A 151 10.85 -1.51 -0.97
N VAL A 152 11.59 -0.54 -0.43
CA VAL A 152 11.01 0.68 0.14
C VAL A 152 10.27 1.47 -0.95
N LEU A 153 10.81 1.58 -2.17
CA LEU A 153 10.14 2.23 -3.31
C LEU A 153 8.81 1.57 -3.66
N GLN A 154 8.75 0.23 -3.64
CA GLN A 154 7.50 -0.49 -3.91
C GLN A 154 6.42 -0.19 -2.87
N CYS A 155 6.78 -0.16 -1.59
CA CYS A 155 5.85 0.24 -0.52
C CYS A 155 5.44 1.70 -0.65
N LEU A 156 6.39 2.61 -0.90
CA LEU A 156 6.11 4.04 -1.04
C LEU A 156 5.13 4.34 -2.17
N VAL A 157 5.33 3.71 -3.34
CA VAL A 157 4.42 3.87 -4.48
C VAL A 157 3.03 3.31 -4.16
N ASP A 158 2.95 2.19 -3.44
CA ASP A 158 1.67 1.62 -3.00
C ASP A 158 0.93 2.61 -2.07
N GLU A 159 1.63 3.21 -1.11
CA GLU A 159 1.07 4.22 -0.21
C GLU A 159 0.59 5.46 -0.96
N TRP A 160 1.32 5.95 -1.97
CA TRP A 160 0.85 7.08 -2.77
C TRP A 160 -0.39 6.76 -3.62
N VAL A 161 -0.49 5.54 -4.15
CA VAL A 161 -1.70 5.12 -4.86
C VAL A 161 -2.87 4.99 -3.89
N LEU A 162 -2.63 4.45 -2.70
CA LEU A 162 -3.66 4.32 -1.67
C LEU A 162 -4.14 5.67 -1.15
N ASP A 163 -3.26 6.65 -0.96
CA ASP A 163 -3.67 8.02 -0.60
C ASP A 163 -4.70 8.58 -1.58
N GLU A 164 -4.50 8.37 -2.89
CA GLU A 164 -5.48 8.76 -3.92
C GLU A 164 -6.79 7.95 -3.85
N VAL A 165 -6.69 6.65 -3.54
CA VAL A 165 -7.87 5.79 -3.34
C VAL A 165 -8.68 6.23 -2.12
N TYR A 166 -8.00 6.57 -1.02
CA TYR A 166 -8.64 7.10 0.19
C TYR A 166 -9.22 8.49 -0.04
N ALA A 167 -8.54 9.35 -0.81
CA ALA A 167 -9.08 10.65 -1.18
C ALA A 167 -10.39 10.52 -1.97
N ALA A 168 -10.43 9.61 -2.95
CA ALA A 168 -11.65 9.31 -3.68
C ALA A 168 -12.72 8.68 -2.77
N LEU A 169 -12.33 7.82 -1.83
CA LEU A 169 -13.25 7.21 -0.86
C LEU A 169 -13.87 8.27 0.07
N THR A 170 -13.09 9.26 0.53
CA THR A 170 -13.59 10.37 1.37
C THR A 170 -14.75 11.11 0.69
N ALA A 171 -14.72 11.26 -0.64
CA ALA A 171 -15.78 11.94 -1.40
C ALA A 171 -17.10 11.13 -1.48
N GLU A 172 -17.09 9.85 -1.10
CA GLU A 172 -18.25 8.95 -1.15
C GLU A 172 -18.79 8.58 0.24
N VAL A 173 -18.21 9.15 1.29
CA VAL A 173 -18.58 8.87 2.67
C VAL A 173 -20.01 9.37 2.94
N PRO A 174 -20.90 8.52 3.49
CA PRO A 174 -22.31 8.86 3.65
C PRO A 174 -22.65 9.67 4.91
N ASP A 175 -21.80 9.65 5.94
CA ASP A 175 -22.06 10.26 7.25
C ASP A 175 -20.78 10.72 7.96
N ASP A 176 -20.93 11.62 8.95
CA ASP A 176 -19.81 12.25 9.65
C ASP A 176 -18.96 11.25 10.44
N ARG A 177 -19.57 10.21 11.05
CA ARG A 177 -18.83 9.22 11.84
C ARG A 177 -17.92 8.38 10.95
N SER A 178 -18.43 7.96 9.80
CA SER A 178 -17.64 7.30 8.76
C SER A 178 -16.53 8.21 8.22
N ALA A 179 -16.78 9.53 8.15
CA ALA A 179 -15.80 10.50 7.68
C ALA A 179 -14.64 10.65 8.65
N GLU A 180 -14.92 10.70 9.95
CA GLU A 180 -13.93 10.69 11.03
C GLU A 180 -13.04 9.44 10.94
N VAL A 181 -13.63 8.25 10.82
CA VAL A 181 -12.87 6.99 10.72
C VAL A 181 -11.94 7.00 9.50
N VAL A 182 -12.44 7.41 8.33
CA VAL A 182 -11.62 7.50 7.13
C VAL A 182 -10.52 8.55 7.29
N ALA A 183 -10.80 9.69 7.93
CA ALA A 183 -9.81 10.74 8.19
C ALA A 183 -8.70 10.27 9.15
N ASP A 184 -9.06 9.56 10.22
CA ASP A 184 -8.10 8.98 11.16
C ASP A 184 -7.19 7.97 10.47
N ILE A 185 -7.75 7.07 9.66
CA ILE A 185 -6.97 6.12 8.85
C ILE A 185 -6.01 6.90 7.95
N ARG A 186 -6.49 7.92 7.23
CA ARG A 186 -5.66 8.72 6.32
C ARG A 186 -4.51 9.43 7.03
N ARG A 187 -4.70 9.89 8.27
CA ARG A 187 -3.62 10.46 9.10
C ARG A 187 -2.50 9.44 9.34
N VAL A 188 -2.85 8.22 9.73
CA VAL A 188 -1.90 7.11 9.91
C VAL A 188 -1.19 6.77 8.60
N LYS A 189 -1.96 6.65 7.50
CA LYS A 189 -1.42 6.38 6.16
C LYS A 189 -0.42 7.46 5.69
N ALA A 190 -0.70 8.73 6.00
CA ALA A 190 0.19 9.84 5.65
C ALA A 190 1.56 9.71 6.34
N GLU A 191 1.58 9.32 7.61
CA GLU A 191 2.84 9.06 8.33
C GLU A 191 3.59 7.85 7.75
N HIS A 192 2.89 6.78 7.37
CA HIS A 192 3.51 5.64 6.66
C HIS A 192 4.24 6.07 5.39
N ALA A 193 3.55 6.85 4.54
CA ALA A 193 4.12 7.34 3.28
C ALA A 193 5.36 8.19 3.52
N GLU A 194 5.36 8.99 4.56
CA GLU A 194 6.45 9.90 4.87
C GLU A 194 7.67 9.21 5.49
N ILE A 195 7.46 8.23 6.38
CA ILE A 195 8.53 7.36 6.87
C ILE A 195 9.17 6.60 5.71
N LEU A 196 8.37 6.02 4.83
CA LEU A 196 8.86 5.32 3.63
C LEU A 196 9.62 6.26 2.68
N ARG A 197 9.17 7.52 2.54
CA ARG A 197 9.87 8.53 1.72
C ARG A 197 11.25 8.86 2.28
N LEU A 198 11.36 9.09 3.59
CA LEU A 198 12.63 9.34 4.27
C LEU A 198 13.54 8.11 4.18
N ALA A 199 12.99 6.92 4.45
CA ALA A 199 13.72 5.67 4.37
C ALA A 199 14.23 5.38 2.95
N PHE A 200 13.45 5.73 1.92
CA PHE A 200 13.86 5.60 0.52
C PHE A 200 15.00 6.56 0.20
N ALA A 201 14.87 7.84 0.58
CA ALA A 201 15.88 8.85 0.31
C ALA A 201 17.25 8.49 0.89
N LEU A 202 17.30 7.99 2.13
CA LEU A 202 18.52 7.54 2.80
C LEU A 202 19.21 6.34 2.12
N ARG A 203 18.44 5.54 1.37
CA ARG A 203 18.93 4.28 0.78
C ARG A 203 19.13 4.37 -0.73
N LEU A 204 18.68 5.45 -1.35
CA LEU A 204 18.78 5.65 -2.79
C LEU A 204 20.24 5.94 -3.17
N PRO A 205 20.89 5.09 -4.00
CA PRO A 205 22.24 5.38 -4.46
C PRO A 205 22.28 6.69 -5.26
N GLU A 206 23.28 7.52 -5.00
CA GLU A 206 23.47 8.80 -5.69
C GLU A 206 23.65 8.59 -7.20
N ARG A 207 24.45 7.61 -7.60
CA ARG A 207 24.81 7.29 -8.99
C ARG A 207 25.09 5.79 -9.19
N GLY A 208 25.38 5.40 -10.44
CA GLY A 208 25.84 4.05 -10.78
C GLY A 208 24.75 3.00 -10.98
N ASN A 209 25.17 1.74 -11.01
CA ASN A 209 24.31 0.60 -11.35
C ASN A 209 23.20 0.36 -10.33
N GLY A 210 23.44 0.63 -9.04
CA GLY A 210 22.41 0.56 -8.00
C GLY A 210 21.25 1.53 -8.24
N ARG A 211 21.54 2.78 -8.61
CA ARG A 211 20.51 3.76 -8.97
C ARG A 211 19.72 3.34 -10.21
N ARG A 212 20.41 2.82 -11.22
CA ARG A 212 19.77 2.29 -12.45
C ARG A 212 18.83 1.13 -12.14
N LEU A 213 19.22 0.24 -11.23
CA LEU A 213 18.37 -0.85 -10.77
C LEU A 213 17.08 -0.33 -10.12
N VAL A 214 17.17 0.65 -9.22
CA VAL A 214 16.00 1.29 -8.59
C VAL A 214 15.07 1.92 -9.63
N ALA A 215 15.63 2.68 -10.57
CA ALA A 215 14.87 3.28 -11.68
C ALA A 215 14.20 2.22 -12.59
N LEU A 216 14.84 1.06 -12.77
CA LEU A 216 14.28 -0.05 -13.54
C LEU A 216 13.15 -0.75 -12.78
N ALA A 217 13.28 -0.90 -11.46
CA ALA A 217 12.27 -1.52 -10.60
C ALA A 217 10.94 -0.76 -10.65
N LEU A 218 10.98 0.58 -10.70
CA LEU A 218 9.80 1.43 -10.83
C LEU A 218 8.91 1.04 -12.03
N ARG A 219 9.52 0.64 -13.16
CA ARG A 219 8.79 0.22 -14.38
C ARG A 219 8.08 -1.13 -14.25
N ARG A 220 8.49 -1.92 -13.26
CA ARG A 220 7.92 -3.24 -12.96
C ARG A 220 6.78 -3.17 -11.97
N ILE A 221 6.58 -2.02 -11.31
CA ILE A 221 5.46 -1.84 -10.40
C ILE A 221 4.15 -1.86 -11.20
N GLY A 222 3.30 -2.82 -10.84
CA GLY A 222 1.89 -2.86 -11.19
C GLY A 222 1.08 -2.82 -9.91
N TRP A 223 -0.02 -2.06 -9.92
CA TRP A 223 -0.91 -1.93 -8.77
C TRP A 223 -2.32 -2.40 -9.13
N PRO A 224 -3.04 -3.13 -8.26
CA PRO A 224 -2.62 -3.57 -6.93
C PRO A 224 -1.65 -4.74 -6.99
N ALA A 225 -0.65 -4.76 -6.10
CA ALA A 225 0.40 -5.77 -6.11
C ALA A 225 -0.08 -7.07 -5.44
N ASP A 226 -0.30 -8.10 -6.26
CA ASP A 226 -0.59 -9.49 -5.85
C ASP A 226 -1.66 -9.67 -4.76
N ALA A 227 -2.65 -8.77 -4.70
CA ALA A 227 -3.68 -8.77 -3.66
C ALA A 227 -4.76 -9.87 -3.84
N GLY A 228 -4.65 -10.73 -4.87
CA GLY A 228 -5.60 -11.81 -5.12
C GLY A 228 -7.04 -11.34 -5.29
N LEU A 229 -7.25 -10.09 -5.72
CA LEU A 229 -8.57 -9.46 -5.73
C LEU A 229 -9.49 -10.06 -6.79
N GLY A 230 -10.72 -10.35 -6.38
CA GLY A 230 -11.81 -10.67 -7.30
C GLY A 230 -12.18 -9.50 -8.21
N ALA A 231 -12.89 -9.82 -9.30
CA ALA A 231 -13.24 -8.84 -10.33
C ALA A 231 -14.10 -7.68 -9.80
N ALA A 232 -14.95 -7.92 -8.79
CA ALA A 232 -15.76 -6.88 -8.15
C ALA A 232 -14.89 -5.83 -7.44
N HIS A 233 -13.96 -6.27 -6.59
CA HIS A 233 -13.02 -5.37 -5.90
C HIS A 233 -12.16 -4.58 -6.91
N LEU A 234 -11.65 -5.22 -7.96
CA LEU A 234 -10.89 -4.53 -9.01
C LEU A 234 -11.71 -3.48 -9.77
N ARG A 235 -13.02 -3.71 -9.97
CA ARG A 235 -13.92 -2.71 -10.56
C ARG A 235 -14.13 -1.53 -9.60
N ALA A 236 -14.36 -1.79 -8.32
CA ALA A 236 -14.52 -0.75 -7.32
C ALA A 236 -13.29 0.16 -7.22
N LEU A 237 -12.09 -0.43 -7.11
CA LEU A 237 -10.84 0.34 -7.07
C LEU A 237 -10.60 1.14 -8.36
N ARG A 238 -10.87 0.54 -9.53
CA ARG A 238 -10.74 1.26 -10.81
C ARG A 238 -11.75 2.41 -10.91
N ARG A 239 -12.93 2.28 -10.33
CA ARG A 239 -13.94 3.35 -10.27
C ARG A 239 -13.43 4.51 -9.41
N LEU A 240 -12.94 4.24 -8.19
CA LEU A 240 -12.36 5.26 -7.31
C LEU A 240 -11.24 6.03 -8.00
N VAL A 241 -10.25 5.33 -8.56
CA VAL A 241 -9.10 5.97 -9.23
C VAL A 241 -9.51 6.73 -10.50
N ARG A 242 -10.62 6.38 -11.15
CA ARG A 242 -11.16 7.12 -12.31
C ARG A 242 -12.01 8.33 -11.92
N GLY A 243 -12.58 8.32 -10.71
CA GLY A 243 -13.47 9.37 -10.24
C GLY A 243 -12.78 10.73 -10.14
N ASP A 244 -11.47 10.73 -9.92
CA ASP A 244 -10.64 11.94 -9.90
C ASP A 244 -9.62 11.94 -11.06
N PRO A 245 -9.82 12.79 -12.08
CA PRO A 245 -8.89 12.94 -13.19
C PRO A 245 -7.47 13.37 -12.78
N GLY A 246 -7.32 14.04 -11.64
CA GLY A 246 -6.05 14.55 -11.13
C GLY A 246 -5.21 13.50 -10.39
N SER A 247 -5.80 12.41 -9.91
CA SER A 247 -5.09 11.41 -9.09
C SER A 247 -3.85 10.83 -9.78
N LEU A 248 -3.96 10.47 -11.07
CA LEU A 248 -2.82 9.91 -11.81
C LEU A 248 -1.68 10.92 -11.99
N SER A 249 -2.02 12.20 -12.14
CA SER A 249 -1.04 13.29 -12.28
C SER A 249 -0.31 13.50 -10.97
N ARG A 250 -1.01 13.56 -9.83
CA ARG A 250 -0.37 13.69 -8.51
C ARG A 250 0.55 12.53 -8.17
N ILE A 251 0.15 11.29 -8.46
CA ILE A 251 1.04 10.12 -8.30
C ILE A 251 2.26 10.25 -9.23
N THR A 252 2.04 10.69 -10.48
CA THR A 252 3.12 10.91 -11.44
C THR A 252 4.12 11.97 -10.97
N GLU A 253 3.63 13.09 -10.44
CA GLU A 253 4.46 14.16 -9.87
C GLU A 253 5.28 13.66 -8.69
N ARG A 254 4.67 12.95 -7.74
CA ARG A 254 5.37 12.34 -6.60
C ARG A 254 6.46 11.37 -7.05
N ILE A 255 6.19 10.53 -8.05
CA ILE A 255 7.19 9.60 -8.64
C ILE A 255 8.34 10.37 -9.30
N ASN A 256 8.04 11.40 -10.09
CA ASN A 256 9.06 12.16 -10.80
C ASN A 256 9.92 12.99 -9.85
N ALA A 257 9.36 13.43 -8.72
CA ALA A 257 10.09 14.10 -7.65
C ALA A 257 11.20 13.24 -7.02
N LEU A 258 11.17 11.91 -7.19
CA LEU A 258 12.26 11.01 -6.76
C LEU A 258 13.55 11.15 -7.60
N GLY A 259 13.50 11.86 -8.74
CA GLY A 259 14.66 12.09 -9.59
C GLY A 259 15.19 10.82 -10.29
N LEU A 260 14.36 9.79 -10.46
CA LEU A 260 14.73 8.52 -11.10
C LEU A 260 14.59 8.55 -12.64
N GLY A 261 14.10 9.66 -13.20
CA GLY A 261 13.79 9.85 -14.61
C GLY A 261 12.35 10.36 -14.83
N GLY A 262 11.96 10.52 -16.10
CA GLY A 262 10.60 10.90 -16.47
C GLY A 262 9.67 9.68 -16.58
N TYR A 263 8.60 9.67 -15.80
CA TYR A 263 7.60 8.62 -15.78
C TYR A 263 6.18 9.19 -15.91
N ARG A 264 5.26 8.31 -16.30
CA ARG A 264 3.82 8.54 -16.34
C ARG A 264 3.10 7.34 -15.75
N VAL A 265 2.15 7.58 -14.85
CA VAL A 265 1.21 6.58 -14.36
C VAL A 265 0.03 6.49 -15.30
N ALA A 266 -0.39 5.28 -15.64
CA ALA A 266 -1.53 5.05 -16.50
C ALA A 266 -2.44 3.95 -15.96
N LEU A 267 -3.75 4.18 -16.09
CA LEU A 267 -4.77 3.15 -15.93
C LEU A 267 -4.67 2.11 -17.05
N LEU A 268 -4.73 0.85 -16.66
CA LEU A 268 -4.80 -0.28 -17.59
C LEU A 268 -6.26 -0.57 -17.96
N ALA A 269 -6.44 -1.36 -19.01
CA ALA A 269 -7.76 -1.85 -19.42
C ALA A 269 -8.37 -2.79 -18.36
N PRO A 270 -9.72 -2.86 -18.25
CA PRO A 270 -10.43 -3.58 -17.18
C PRO A 270 -10.16 -5.09 -17.10
N ARG A 271 -9.72 -5.71 -18.20
CA ARG A 271 -9.46 -7.16 -18.29
C ARG A 271 -8.19 -7.63 -17.58
N ARG A 272 -7.45 -6.73 -16.93
CA ARG A 272 -6.21 -7.06 -16.21
C ARG A 272 -6.44 -7.06 -14.70
N SER A 273 -5.81 -8.01 -14.01
CA SER A 273 -5.69 -8.04 -12.55
C SER A 273 -4.93 -6.85 -11.98
N THR A 274 -4.25 -6.08 -12.84
CA THR A 274 -3.57 -4.83 -12.53
C THR A 274 -4.41 -3.63 -12.99
N VAL A 275 -4.62 -2.67 -12.10
CA VAL A 275 -5.33 -1.40 -12.34
C VAL A 275 -4.40 -0.33 -12.90
N LEU A 276 -3.19 -0.15 -12.35
CA LEU A 276 -2.23 0.89 -12.75
C LEU A 276 -0.88 0.31 -13.16
N ARG A 277 -0.19 1.02 -14.07
CA ARG A 277 1.20 0.74 -14.42
C ARG A 277 1.99 2.03 -14.62
N ILE A 278 3.26 1.99 -14.23
CA ILE A 278 4.20 3.07 -14.46
C ILE A 278 4.95 2.85 -15.77
N ARG A 279 4.99 3.87 -16.63
CA ARG A 279 5.71 3.87 -17.90
C ARG A 279 6.73 4.99 -17.92
N ARG A 280 7.90 4.72 -18.51
CA ARG A 280 8.90 5.77 -18.76
C ARG A 280 8.43 6.63 -19.92
N VAL A 281 8.55 7.95 -19.78
CA VAL A 281 8.37 8.91 -20.88
C VAL A 281 9.69 8.98 -21.64
N LYS A 282 9.62 8.92 -22.97
CA LYS A 282 10.80 9.08 -23.83
C LYS A 282 11.25 10.53 -23.81
#